data_AF-A0A517QTS5-F1
#
_entry.id   AF-A0A517QTS5-F1
#
_cell.length_a   1.000
_cell.length_b   1.000
_cell.length_c   1.000
_cell.angle_alpha   90.00
_cell.angle_beta   90.00
_cell.angle_gamma   90.00
#
_symmetry.space_group_name_H-M   'P 1'
#
loop_
_entity.id
_entity.type
_entity.pdbx_description
1 polymer ?
#
loop_
_entity_poly.entity_id
_entity_poly.type
_entity_poly.pdbx_seq_one_letter_code
_entity_poly.pdbx_strand_id
1 'polypeptide(L)'
;MELGDTICFCFHVTKRKILNYLRIHKPRRASQLSECGGAGTGCGWCVNYLKKNFEAFEAGQTDADADLSMDDHAAGRSTYISEGKGTPRPGT
;
A
#
# COMPACT_ATOMS: atom_id res chain seq x y z
N MET A 1 7.25 -9.43 -5.12
CA MET A 1 6.10 -8.65 -5.65
C MET A 1 6.59 -7.73 -6.76
N GLU A 2 5.91 -7.72 -7.89
CA GLU A 2 6.21 -6.95 -9.11
C GLU A 2 5.64 -5.52 -9.06
N LEU A 3 6.13 -4.65 -9.95
CA LEU A 3 5.65 -3.26 -10.03
C LEU A 3 4.16 -3.15 -10.42
N GLY A 4 3.62 -4.14 -11.14
CA GLY A 4 2.23 -4.17 -11.57
C GLY A 4 1.24 -4.55 -10.47
N ASP A 5 1.73 -5.08 -9.35
CA ASP A 5 0.89 -5.73 -8.36
C ASP A 5 0.04 -4.72 -7.59
N THR A 6 -1.19 -5.13 -7.30
CA THR A 6 -2.15 -4.31 -6.54
C THR A 6 -1.79 -4.32 -5.06
N ILE A 7 -1.54 -3.14 -4.52
CA ILE A 7 -1.26 -2.88 -3.11
C ILE A 7 -2.55 -2.51 -2.39
N CYS A 8 -3.30 -1.54 -2.91
CA CYS A 8 -4.58 -1.17 -2.32
C CYS A 8 -5.70 -1.82 -3.11
N PHE A 9 -6.26 -2.93 -2.60
CA PHE A 9 -7.40 -3.61 -3.23
C PHE A 9 -8.69 -2.76 -3.23
N CYS A 10 -8.87 -1.87 -2.25
CA CYS A 10 -10.06 -1.00 -2.22
C CYS A 10 -10.05 0.08 -3.32
N PHE A 11 -8.88 0.56 -3.73
CA PHE A 11 -8.77 1.66 -4.70
C PHE A 11 -7.95 1.28 -5.95
N HIS A 12 -7.61 -0.01 -6.08
CA HIS A 12 -6.83 -0.57 -7.18
C HIS A 12 -5.53 0.21 -7.45
N VAL A 13 -4.80 0.52 -6.37
CA VAL A 13 -3.51 1.23 -6.45
C VAL A 13 -2.38 0.21 -6.48
N THR A 14 -1.51 0.31 -7.48
CA THR A 14 -0.40 -0.63 -7.71
C THR A 14 0.92 -0.16 -7.09
N LYS A 15 1.88 -1.08 -6.92
CA LYS A 15 3.23 -0.77 -6.42
C LYS A 15 3.88 0.35 -7.24
N ARG A 16 3.78 0.29 -8.57
CA ARG A 16 4.27 1.33 -9.48
C ARG A 16 3.71 2.72 -9.17
N LYS A 17 2.40 2.83 -8.89
CA LYS A 17 1.78 4.13 -8.58
C LYS A 17 2.34 4.71 -7.28
N ILE A 18 2.49 3.88 -6.23
CA ILE A 18 3.04 4.30 -4.94
C ILE A 18 4.48 4.80 -5.08
N LEU A 19 5.35 4.01 -5.71
CA LEU A 19 6.76 4.38 -5.89
C LEU A 19 6.93 5.64 -6.74
N ASN A 20 6.13 5.76 -7.81
CA ASN A 20 6.15 6.96 -8.64
C ASN A 20 5.65 8.20 -7.87
N TYR A 21 4.61 8.04 -7.03
CA TYR A 21 4.10 9.11 -6.19
C TYR A 21 5.16 9.62 -5.20
N LEU A 22 5.83 8.70 -4.50
CA LEU A 22 6.94 9.03 -3.59
C LEU A 22 8.04 9.81 -4.31
N ARG A 23 8.46 9.35 -5.49
CA ARG A 23 9.52 9.99 -6.28
C ARG A 23 9.16 11.40 -6.76
N ILE A 24 7.95 11.59 -7.28
CA ILE A 24 7.50 12.85 -7.88
C ILE A 24 7.11 13.86 -6.82
N HIS A 25 6.24 13.46 -5.89
CA HIS A 25 5.62 14.38 -4.94
C HIS A 25 6.43 14.56 -3.65
N LYS A 26 7.36 13.62 -3.36
CA LYS A 26 8.23 13.66 -2.17
C LYS A 26 7.44 14.05 -0.91
N PRO A 27 6.40 13.28 -0.55
CA PRO A 27 5.55 13.60 0.58
C PRO A 27 6.40 13.73 1.86
N ARG A 28 5.94 14.53 2.82
CA ARG A 28 6.62 14.75 4.11
C ARG A 28 6.21 13.76 5.19
N ARG A 29 5.09 13.05 4.99
CA ARG A 29 4.56 12.05 5.94
C ARG A 29 3.89 10.92 5.18
N ALA A 30 3.97 9.70 5.73
CA ALA A 30 3.32 8.52 5.15
C ALA A 30 1.80 8.69 4.93
N SER A 31 1.10 9.46 5.77
CA SER A 31 -0.35 9.68 5.63
C SER A 31 -0.73 10.38 4.32
N GLN A 32 0.18 11.13 3.71
CA GLN A 32 -0.04 11.78 2.41
C GLN A 32 -0.10 10.79 1.24
N LEU A 33 0.27 9.52 1.44
CA LEU A 33 0.04 8.47 0.44
C LEU A 33 -1.45 8.24 0.18
N SER A 34 -2.34 8.71 1.05
CA SER A 34 -3.79 8.75 0.78
C SER A 34 -4.15 9.65 -0.41
N GLU A 35 -3.33 10.65 -0.74
CA GLU A 35 -3.50 11.48 -1.93
C GLU A 35 -3.12 10.71 -3.22
N CYS A 36 -2.42 9.56 -3.11
CA CYS A 36 -2.19 8.63 -4.21
C CYS A 36 -3.42 7.73 -4.40
N GLY A 37 -4.46 8.27 -5.05
CA GLY A 37 -5.66 7.52 -5.43
C GLY A 37 -6.45 6.94 -4.26
N GLY A 38 -6.36 7.54 -3.06
CA GLY A 38 -7.09 7.09 -1.87
C GLY A 38 -6.41 5.97 -1.08
N ALA A 39 -5.19 5.54 -1.44
CA ALA A 39 -4.52 4.41 -0.81
C ALA A 39 -4.49 4.52 0.74
N GLY A 40 -4.85 3.44 1.43
CA GLY A 40 -4.87 3.41 2.90
C GLY A 40 -6.14 3.95 3.57
N THR A 41 -7.08 4.55 2.84
CA THR A 41 -8.33 5.11 3.42
C THR A 41 -9.54 4.16 3.39
N GLY A 42 -9.38 2.97 2.82
CA GLY A 42 -10.43 1.95 2.73
C GLY A 42 -10.38 1.00 3.93
N CYS A 43 -10.19 -0.29 3.68
CA CYS A 43 -10.08 -1.30 4.73
C CYS A 43 -8.80 -1.20 5.59
N GLY A 44 -7.84 -0.33 5.27
CA GLY A 44 -6.61 -0.18 6.07
C GLY A 44 -5.53 -1.26 5.88
N TRP A 45 -5.82 -2.39 5.23
CA TRP A 45 -4.86 -3.50 5.02
C TRP A 45 -3.49 -3.03 4.49
N CYS A 46 -3.50 -2.20 3.45
CA CYS A 46 -2.28 -1.71 2.81
C CYS A 46 -1.50 -0.64 3.60
N VAL A 47 -2.00 -0.13 4.74
CA VAL A 47 -1.37 1.00 5.45
C VAL A 47 0.04 0.66 5.94
N ASN A 48 0.26 -0.57 6.41
CA ASN A 48 1.59 -0.97 6.87
C ASN A 48 2.60 -0.99 5.71
N TYR A 49 2.19 -1.49 4.55
CA TYR A 49 3.00 -1.48 3.33
C TYR A 49 3.36 -0.05 2.91
N LEU A 50 2.39 0.87 2.95
CA LEU A 50 2.60 2.28 2.62
C LEU A 50 3.61 2.96 3.56
N LYS A 51 3.53 2.67 4.87
CA LYS A 51 4.48 3.20 5.86
C LYS A 51 5.90 2.70 5.61
N LYS A 52 6.09 1.40 5.40
CA LYS A 52 7.41 0.81 5.09
C LYS A 52 8.03 1.39 3.82
N ASN A 53 7.22 1.58 2.77
CA ASN A 53 7.69 2.19 1.53
C ASN A 53 8.08 3.66 1.71
N PHE A 54 7.35 4.40 2.54
CA PHE A 54 7.70 5.77 2.90
C PHE A 54 9.01 5.84 3.69
N GLU A 55 9.16 5.00 4.72
CA GLU A 55 10.38 4.92 5.54
C GLU A 55 11.61 4.54 4.69
N ALA A 56 11.47 3.58 3.79
CA ALA A 56 12.52 3.20 2.85
C ALA A 56 12.87 4.35 1.90
N PHE A 57 11.88 5.07 1.39
CA PHE A 57 12.10 6.26 0.57
C PHE A 57 12.84 7.37 1.33
N GLU A 58 12.50 7.63 2.60
CA GLU A 58 13.23 8.58 3.44
C GLU A 58 14.68 8.14 3.71
N ALA A 59 14.90 6.83 3.86
CA ALA A 59 16.23 6.23 4.00
C ALA A 59 17.02 6.15 2.69
N GLY A 60 16.46 6.59 1.55
CA GLY A 60 17.10 6.51 0.23
C GLY A 60 17.18 5.09 -0.35
N GLN A 61 16.40 4.14 0.19
CA GLN A 61 16.31 2.77 -0.29
C GLN A 61 15.25 2.66 -1.39
N THR A 62 15.54 1.86 -2.41
CA THR A 62 14.68 1.73 -3.60
C THR A 62 13.85 0.46 -3.62
N ASP A 63 14.10 -0.51 -2.72
CA ASP A 63 13.42 -1.81 -2.73
C ASP A 63 13.07 -2.32 -1.32
N ALA A 64 12.02 -1.73 -0.73
CA ALA A 64 11.55 -2.06 0.61
C ALA A 64 10.82 -3.43 0.70
N ASP A 65 10.44 -4.00 -0.45
CA ASP A 65 9.49 -5.12 -0.53
C ASP A 65 10.04 -6.32 -1.32
N ALA A 66 11.36 -6.45 -1.41
CA ALA A 66 12.00 -7.54 -2.16
C ALA A 66 11.52 -8.93 -1.72
N ASP A 67 11.17 -9.09 -0.44
CA ASP A 67 10.77 -10.36 0.17
C ASP A 67 9.24 -10.59 0.26
N LEU A 68 8.41 -9.64 -0.15
CA LEU A 68 6.95 -9.79 -0.09
C LEU A 68 6.41 -10.47 -1.36
N SER A 69 5.71 -11.60 -1.20
CA SER A 69 4.91 -12.21 -2.27
C SER A 69 3.58 -11.47 -2.45
N MET A 70 3.11 -11.37 -3.69
CA MET A 70 1.79 -10.80 -3.99
C MET A 70 0.67 -11.66 -3.40
N ASP A 71 0.79 -12.99 -3.51
CA ASP A 71 -0.24 -13.93 -3.05
C ASP A 71 -0.40 -13.88 -1.53
N ASP A 72 0.71 -13.77 -0.79
CA ASP A 72 0.69 -13.62 0.68
C ASP A 72 0.03 -12.30 1.09
N HIS A 73 0.32 -11.22 0.36
CA HIS A 73 -0.29 -9.92 0.59
C HIS A 73 -1.80 -9.92 0.28
N ALA A 74 -2.24 -10.63 -0.76
CA ALA A 74 -3.66 -10.78 -1.09
C ALA A 74 -4.40 -11.65 -0.06
N ALA A 75 -3.84 -12.80 0.29
CA ALA A 75 -4.42 -13.74 1.25
C ALA A 75 -4.58 -13.11 2.64
N GLY A 76 -3.56 -12.38 3.11
CA GLY A 76 -3.59 -11.73 4.42
C GLY A 76 -4.72 -10.69 4.56
N ARG A 77 -5.15 -10.04 3.46
CA ARG A 77 -6.27 -9.08 3.48
C ARG A 77 -7.56 -9.73 3.95
N SER A 78 -7.86 -10.92 3.41
CA SER A 78 -9.10 -11.64 3.73
C SER A 78 -9.14 -11.98 5.22
N THR A 79 -8.03 -12.48 5.75
CA THR A 79 -7.87 -12.76 7.19
C THR A 79 -8.05 -11.49 8.02
N TYR A 80 -7.37 -10.39 7.66
CA TYR A 80 -7.45 -9.12 8.37
C TYR A 80 -8.88 -8.55 8.46
N ILE A 81 -9.65 -8.67 7.37
CA ILE A 81 -11.06 -8.24 7.35
C ILE A 81 -11.91 -9.18 8.22
N SER A 82 -11.71 -10.50 8.12
CA SER A 82 -12.46 -11.48 8.92
C SER A 82 -12.24 -11.32 10.43
N GLU A 83 -11.06 -10.85 10.83
CA GLU A 83 -10.72 -10.50 12.21
C GLU A 83 -11.32 -9.15 12.67
N GLY A 84 -12.09 -8.47 11.81
CA GLY A 84 -12.76 -7.21 12.14
C GLY A 84 -11.84 -5.98 12.18
N LYS A 85 -10.59 -6.09 11.72
CA LYS A 85 -9.58 -5.01 11.82
C LYS A 85 -9.79 -3.89 10.78
N GLY A 86 -10.65 -4.09 9.79
CA GLY A 86 -10.97 -3.07 8.80
C GLY A 86 -12.25 -3.35 8.02
N THR A 87 -12.88 -2.28 7.55
CA THR A 87 -14.12 -2.35 6.77
C THR A 87 -13.84 -1.97 5.31
N PRO A 88 -14.02 -2.88 4.35
CA PRO A 88 -13.93 -2.56 2.93
C PRO A 88 -14.93 -1.46 2.55
N ARG A 89 -14.56 -0.67 1.53
CA ARG A 89 -15.51 0.25 0.91
C ARG A 89 -16.63 -0.58 0.24
N PRO A 90 -17.89 -0.14 0.27
CA PRO A 90 -18.95 -0.79 -0.49
C PRO A 90 -18.57 -0.87 -1.98
N GLY A 91 -18.63 -2.07 -2.57
CA GLY A 91 -18.36 -2.31 -3.99
C GLY A 91 -16.91 -2.69 -4.36
N THR A 92 -16.08 -3.13 -3.39
CA THR A 92 -14.67 -3.55 -3.60
C THR A 92 -14.34 -4.84 -2.89
#